data_AF-A0A522S986-F1
#
_entry.id   AF-A0A522S986-F1
#
_cell.length_a   1.000
_cell.length_b   1.000
_cell.length_c   1.000
_cell.angle_alpha   90.00
_cell.angle_beta   90.00
_cell.angle_gamma   90.00
#
_symmetry.space_group_name_H-M   'P 1'
#
loop_
_entity.id
_entity.type
_entity.pdbx_description
1 polymer ?
#
loop_
_entity_poly.entity_id
_entity_poly.type
_entity_poly.pdbx_seq_one_letter_code
_entity_poly.pdbx_strand_id
1 'polypeptide(L)'
;MHLIVVLTTGTLWLYTVARFVALLPLSLGLRVAIALAFLLVAEYHAILNFAFGSFAAVELPRSVLIVIAWLFGTFFLLALLLIVRDLVGILVFVFARTAGRFWFTARGVTLGVGALAAILGTYGVWQGVKVPAVKTIAITLTRLPPAFDGYRIVQLTDIHA
;
A
#
# COMPACT_ATOMS: atom_id res chain seq x y z
N MET A 1 3.96 -21.58 -1.08
CA MET A 1 3.38 -20.23 -0.86
C MET A 1 4.23 -19.12 -1.49
N HIS A 2 5.56 -19.10 -1.30
CA HIS A 2 6.45 -18.06 -1.85
C HIS A 2 6.34 -17.81 -3.37
N LEU A 3 6.28 -18.88 -4.19
CA LEU A 3 6.19 -18.73 -5.64
C LEU A 3 4.93 -18.00 -6.09
N ILE A 4 3.78 -18.24 -5.44
CA ILE A 4 2.51 -17.59 -5.78
C ILE A 4 2.59 -16.09 -5.50
N VAL A 5 3.21 -15.70 -4.37
CA VAL A 5 3.39 -14.28 -4.03
C VAL A 5 4.23 -13.59 -5.10
N VAL A 6 5.40 -14.13 -5.42
CA VAL A 6 6.32 -13.60 -6.46
C VAL A 6 5.63 -13.49 -7.82
N LEU A 7 4.89 -14.51 -8.24
CA LEU A 7 4.17 -14.45 -9.52
C LEU A 7 3.08 -13.39 -9.52
N THR A 8 2.38 -13.24 -8.39
CA THR A 8 1.30 -12.24 -8.26
C THR A 8 1.87 -10.82 -8.27
N THR A 9 2.89 -10.54 -7.46
CA THR A 9 3.55 -9.23 -7.39
C THR A 9 4.29 -8.89 -8.67
N GLY A 10 4.96 -9.86 -9.30
CA GLY A 10 5.58 -9.72 -10.61
C GLY A 10 4.56 -9.41 -11.72
N THR A 11 3.37 -10.01 -11.67
CA THR A 11 2.29 -9.69 -12.62
C THR A 11 1.76 -8.27 -12.43
N LEU A 12 1.54 -7.86 -11.17
CA LEU A 12 1.15 -6.48 -10.84
C LEU A 12 2.21 -5.47 -11.27
N TRP A 13 3.49 -5.83 -11.13
CA TRP A 13 4.61 -5.02 -11.59
C TRP A 13 4.59 -4.84 -13.11
N LEU A 14 4.52 -5.92 -13.88
CA LEU A 14 4.44 -5.87 -15.34
C LEU A 14 3.27 -5.00 -15.80
N TYR A 15 2.10 -5.21 -15.19
CA TYR A 15 0.90 -4.44 -15.46
C TYR A 15 1.11 -2.95 -15.18
N THR A 16 1.65 -2.60 -14.01
CA THR A 16 1.91 -1.20 -13.62
C THR A 16 2.90 -0.53 -14.56
N VAL A 17 3.98 -1.21 -14.94
CA VAL A 17 4.96 -0.69 -15.90
C VAL A 17 4.31 -0.42 -17.26
N ALA A 18 3.53 -1.37 -17.77
CA ALA A 18 2.86 -1.24 -19.06
C ALA A 18 1.79 -0.14 -19.07
N ARG A 19 1.06 0.06 -17.97
CA ARG A 19 -0.10 0.95 -17.91
C ARG A 19 0.15 2.33 -17.31
N PHE A 20 1.27 2.49 -16.61
CA PHE A 20 1.69 3.75 -16.02
C PHE A 20 3.00 4.25 -16.65
N VAL A 21 4.10 3.51 -16.47
CA VAL A 21 5.44 3.96 -16.87
C VAL A 21 5.55 4.16 -18.39
N ALA A 22 4.96 3.28 -19.19
CA ALA A 22 4.98 3.39 -20.66
C ALA A 22 4.27 4.65 -21.21
N LEU A 23 3.29 5.18 -20.46
CA LEU A 23 2.51 6.36 -20.85
C LEU A 23 3.15 7.69 -20.40
N LEU A 24 4.16 7.64 -19.54
CA LEU A 24 4.87 8.84 -19.09
C LEU A 24 5.82 9.36 -20.18
N PRO A 25 5.96 10.69 -20.38
CA PRO A 25 6.85 11.29 -21.37
C PRO A 25 8.32 11.29 -20.89
N LEU A 26 8.84 10.13 -20.52
CA LEU A 26 10.19 9.95 -19.99
C LEU A 26 11.10 9.28 -21.02
N SER A 27 12.40 9.55 -20.93
CA SER A 27 13.43 8.86 -21.70
C SER A 27 13.45 7.36 -21.38
N LEU A 28 13.93 6.53 -22.31
CA LEU A 28 13.98 5.08 -22.13
C LEU A 28 14.76 4.69 -20.86
N GLY A 29 15.91 5.33 -20.62
CA GLY A 29 16.72 5.06 -19.42
C GLY A 29 15.95 5.32 -18.12
N LEU A 30 15.19 6.41 -18.05
CA LEU A 30 14.39 6.71 -16.86
C LEU A 30 13.19 5.77 -16.71
N ARG A 31 12.56 5.34 -17.81
CA ARG A 31 11.51 4.31 -17.76
C ARG A 31 12.05 2.98 -17.23
N VAL A 32 13.23 2.56 -17.70
CA VAL A 32 13.89 1.34 -17.23
C VAL A 32 14.25 1.47 -15.75
N ALA A 33 14.82 2.61 -15.33
CA ALA A 33 15.15 2.85 -13.92
C ALA A 33 13.90 2.78 -13.02
N ILE A 34 12.79 3.42 -13.41
CA ILE A 34 11.53 3.37 -12.66
C ILE A 34 10.96 1.94 -12.66
N ALA A 35 11.00 1.24 -13.79
CA ALA A 35 10.53 -0.14 -13.86
C ALA A 35 11.33 -1.06 -12.92
N LEU A 36 12.65 -0.94 -12.88
CA LEU A 36 13.50 -1.69 -11.94
C LEU A 36 13.22 -1.31 -10.49
N ALA A 37 13.03 -0.02 -10.19
CA ALA A 37 12.65 0.41 -8.85
C ALA A 37 11.30 -0.20 -8.41
N PHE A 38 10.30 -0.21 -9.30
CA PHE A 38 9.02 -0.85 -9.01
C PHE A 38 9.15 -2.36 -8.85
N LEU A 39 10.08 -3.03 -9.55
CA LEU A 39 10.31 -4.45 -9.40
C LEU A 39 10.85 -4.76 -7.98
N LEU A 40 11.82 -3.98 -7.52
CA LEU A 40 12.37 -4.11 -6.17
C LEU A 40 11.29 -3.89 -5.10
N VAL A 41 10.41 -2.91 -5.32
CA VAL A 41 9.28 -2.65 -4.41
C VAL A 41 8.26 -3.79 -4.45
N ALA A 42 7.91 -4.31 -5.63
CA ALA A 42 6.95 -5.39 -5.77
C ALA A 42 7.45 -6.69 -5.10
N GLU A 43 8.74 -6.99 -5.25
CA GLU A 43 9.37 -8.22 -4.76
C GLU A 43 10.03 -8.05 -3.38
N TYR A 44 9.76 -6.96 -2.65
CA TYR A 44 10.45 -6.70 -1.38
C TYR A 44 10.28 -7.84 -0.37
N HIS A 45 9.13 -8.53 -0.35
CA HIS A 45 8.91 -9.71 0.50
C HIS A 45 9.87 -10.85 0.16
N ALA A 46 10.08 -11.12 -1.14
CA ALA A 46 11.00 -12.16 -1.58
C ALA A 46 12.44 -11.79 -1.23
N ILE A 47 12.81 -10.51 -1.41
CA ILE A 47 14.13 -9.98 -1.07
C ILE A 47 14.39 -10.10 0.44
N LEU A 48 13.43 -9.68 1.28
CA LEU A 48 13.58 -9.76 2.73
C LEU A 48 13.60 -11.20 3.24
N ASN A 49 12.75 -12.08 2.70
CA ASN A 49 12.81 -13.50 3.05
C ASN A 49 14.14 -14.15 2.63
N PHE A 50 14.68 -13.78 1.47
CA PHE A 50 15.99 -14.26 1.04
C PHE A 50 17.13 -13.76 1.95
N ALA A 51 17.07 -12.48 2.37
CA ALA A 51 18.12 -11.88 3.19
C ALA A 51 18.06 -12.27 4.68
N PHE A 52 16.87 -12.42 5.26
CA PHE A 52 16.65 -12.62 6.70
C PHE A 52 16.04 -14.00 7.04
N GLY A 53 15.80 -14.86 6.05
CA GLY A 53 15.19 -16.17 6.21
C GLY A 53 13.67 -16.14 6.42
N SER A 54 13.17 -15.15 7.17
CA SER A 54 11.74 -14.93 7.39
C SER A 54 11.43 -13.44 7.52
N PHE A 55 10.34 -13.01 6.89
CA PHE A 55 9.81 -11.64 7.06
C PHE A 55 9.53 -11.29 8.53
N ALA A 56 9.16 -12.27 9.36
CA ALA A 56 8.89 -12.06 10.78
C ALA A 56 10.16 -11.86 11.63
N ALA A 57 11.35 -12.20 11.09
CA ALA A 57 12.63 -12.01 11.77
C ALA A 57 13.35 -10.71 11.35
N VAL A 58 12.67 -9.84 10.60
CA VAL A 58 13.26 -8.62 10.05
C VAL A 58 13.33 -7.53 11.13
N GLU A 59 14.50 -7.38 11.74
CA GLU A 59 14.81 -6.33 12.72
C GLU A 59 15.41 -5.08 12.03
N LEU A 60 14.59 -4.33 11.28
CA LEU A 60 15.02 -3.08 10.65
C LEU A 60 14.63 -1.84 11.48
N PRO A 61 15.37 -0.72 11.36
CA PRO A 61 14.98 0.53 11.99
C PRO A 61 13.55 0.93 11.60
N ARG A 62 12.78 1.47 12.56
CA ARG A 62 11.37 1.87 12.35
C ARG A 62 11.18 2.73 11.10
N SER A 63 12.08 3.69 10.83
CA SER A 63 12.02 4.54 9.65
C SER A 63 12.11 3.76 8.34
N VAL A 64 12.96 2.73 8.28
CA VAL A 64 13.12 1.87 7.10
C VAL A 64 11.85 1.05 6.85
N LEU A 65 11.27 0.48 7.92
CA LEU A 65 10.00 -0.26 7.82
C LEU A 65 8.86 0.64 7.32
N ILE A 66 8.78 1.88 7.80
CA ILE A 66 7.79 2.87 7.34
C ILE A 66 7.99 3.19 5.86
N VAL A 67 9.23 3.38 5.41
CA VAL A 67 9.52 3.67 3.99
C VAL A 67 9.17 2.48 3.10
N ILE A 68 9.52 1.25 3.51
CA ILE A 68 9.16 0.03 2.77
C ILE A 68 7.63 -0.11 2.69
N ALA A 69 6.92 0.06 3.81
CA ALA A 69 5.46 0.02 3.84
C ALA A 69 4.83 1.10 2.96
N TRP A 70 5.40 2.30 2.95
CA TRP A 70 4.94 3.40 2.10
C TRP A 70 5.17 3.14 0.61
N LEU A 71 6.36 2.68 0.23
CA LEU A 71 6.68 2.34 -1.16
C LEU A 71 5.77 1.22 -1.67
N PHE A 72 5.68 0.11 -0.92
CA PHE A 72 4.85 -1.02 -1.32
C PHE A 72 3.36 -0.67 -1.31
N GLY A 73 2.87 -0.01 -0.27
CA GLY A 73 1.47 0.41 -0.17
C GLY A 73 1.07 1.35 -1.31
N THR A 74 1.94 2.31 -1.65
CA THR A 74 1.71 3.23 -2.77
C THR A 74 1.73 2.50 -4.12
N PHE A 75 2.69 1.59 -4.34
CA PHE A 75 2.76 0.75 -5.54
C PHE A 75 1.50 -0.12 -5.68
N PHE A 76 1.07 -0.77 -4.60
CA PHE A 76 -0.11 -1.63 -4.60
C PHE A 76 -1.39 -0.84 -4.88
N LEU A 77 -1.56 0.32 -4.22
CA LEU A 77 -2.68 1.23 -4.50
C LEU A 77 -2.66 1.75 -5.94
N LEU A 78 -1.48 2.06 -6.48
CA LEU A 78 -1.33 2.46 -7.87
C LEU A 78 -1.81 1.35 -8.82
N ALA A 79 -1.36 0.11 -8.60
CA ALA A 79 -1.78 -1.03 -9.41
C ALA A 79 -3.31 -1.23 -9.35
N LEU A 80 -3.91 -1.15 -8.16
CA LEU A 80 -5.35 -1.28 -7.96
C LEU A 80 -6.13 -0.15 -8.66
N LEU A 81 -5.70 1.10 -8.53
CA LEU A 81 -6.35 2.24 -9.17
C LEU A 81 -6.22 2.19 -10.69
N LEU A 82 -5.11 1.67 -11.24
CA LEU A 82 -4.97 1.43 -12.67
C LEU A 82 -5.96 0.37 -13.16
N ILE A 83 -6.17 -0.72 -12.38
CA ILE A 83 -7.19 -1.73 -12.69
C ILE A 83 -8.57 -1.08 -12.73
N VAL A 84 -8.92 -0.28 -11.71
CA VAL A 84 -10.20 0.45 -11.66
C VAL A 84 -10.33 1.40 -12.87
N ARG A 85 -9.29 2.17 -13.20
CA ARG A 85 -9.26 3.05 -14.38
C ARG A 85 -9.52 2.26 -15.66
N ASP A 86 -8.89 1.11 -15.82
CA ASP A 86 -9.03 0.29 -17.02
C ASP A 86 -10.43 -0.34 -17.10
N LEU A 87 -11.01 -0.79 -15.98
CA LEU A 87 -12.40 -1.27 -15.92
C LEU A 87 -13.41 -0.17 -16.29
N VAL A 88 -13.21 1.05 -15.78
CA VAL A 88 -14.00 2.22 -16.17
C VAL A 88 -13.84 2.51 -17.66
N GLY A 89 -12.60 2.48 -18.17
CA GLY A 89 -12.33 2.66 -19.59
C GLY A 89 -13.02 1.63 -20.47
N ILE A 90 -13.03 0.35 -20.07
CA ILE A 90 -13.74 -0.73 -20.78
C ILE A 90 -15.24 -0.46 -20.78
N LEU A 91 -15.81 -0.15 -19.62
CA LEU A 91 -17.24 0.12 -19.49
C LEU A 91 -17.66 1.29 -20.38
N VAL A 92 -16.91 2.40 -20.36
CA VAL A 92 -17.18 3.56 -21.21
C VAL A 92 -16.97 3.22 -22.68
N PHE A 93 -15.97 2.40 -23.02
CA PHE A 93 -15.71 2.00 -24.41
C PHE A 93 -16.88 1.25 -25.05
N VAL A 94 -17.60 0.42 -24.27
CA VAL A 94 -18.80 -0.30 -24.73
C VAL A 94 -19.88 0.67 -25.23
N PHE A 95 -20.06 1.81 -24.57
CA PHE A 95 -21.10 2.79 -24.93
C PHE A 95 -20.59 3.93 -25.83
N ALA A 96 -19.31 4.29 -25.73
CA ALA A 96 -18.70 5.41 -26.43
C ALA A 96 -17.21 5.14 -26.71
N ARG A 97 -16.92 4.57 -27.89
CA ARG A 97 -15.56 4.12 -28.26
C ARG A 97 -14.47 5.20 -28.11
N THR A 98 -14.75 6.44 -28.53
CA THR A 98 -13.80 7.56 -28.45
C THR A 98 -13.52 7.96 -27.00
N ALA A 99 -14.57 8.04 -26.17
CA ALA A 99 -14.45 8.37 -24.75
C ALA A 99 -13.77 7.24 -23.95
N GLY A 100 -14.04 5.97 -24.28
CA GLY A 100 -13.35 4.84 -23.67
C GLY A 100 -11.86 4.83 -23.97
N ARG A 101 -11.46 5.15 -25.22
CA ARG A 101 -10.05 5.30 -25.61
C ARG A 101 -9.31 6.37 -24.80
N PHE A 102 -9.99 7.47 -24.47
CA PHE A 102 -9.42 8.54 -23.65
C PHE A 102 -8.96 8.01 -22.27
N TRP A 103 -9.76 7.20 -21.60
CA TRP A 103 -9.40 6.63 -20.28
C TRP A 103 -8.12 5.80 -20.29
N PHE A 104 -7.78 5.17 -21.42
CA PHE A 104 -6.61 4.32 -21.54
C PHE A 104 -5.33 5.05 -21.93
N THR A 105 -5.42 6.22 -22.57
CA THR A 105 -4.26 6.90 -23.18
C THR A 105 -4.04 8.32 -22.67
N ALA A 106 -5.05 8.92 -22.02
CA ALA A 106 -4.96 10.28 -21.53
C ALA A 106 -3.91 10.39 -20.42
N ARG A 107 -2.86 11.16 -20.70
CA ARG A 107 -1.77 11.42 -19.75
C ARG A 107 -2.26 12.05 -18.46
N GLY A 108 -3.22 12.97 -18.54
CA GLY A 108 -3.82 13.61 -17.37
C GLY A 108 -4.47 12.60 -16.41
N VAL A 109 -5.17 11.59 -16.96
CA VAL A 109 -5.77 10.52 -16.16
C VAL A 109 -4.69 9.66 -15.52
N THR A 110 -3.67 9.25 -16.27
CA THR A 110 -2.55 8.46 -15.74
C THR A 110 -1.82 9.19 -14.61
N LEU A 111 -1.48 10.46 -14.80
CA LEU A 111 -0.83 11.28 -13.77
C LEU A 111 -1.75 11.48 -12.56
N GLY A 112 -3.05 11.70 -12.78
CA GLY A 112 -4.04 11.82 -11.70
C GLY A 112 -4.14 10.55 -10.86
N VAL A 113 -4.14 9.38 -11.49
CA VAL A 113 -4.10 8.08 -10.80
C VAL A 113 -2.81 7.93 -9.98
N GLY A 114 -1.67 8.32 -10.54
CA GLY A 114 -0.38 8.33 -9.83
C GLY A 114 -0.37 9.24 -8.61
N ALA A 115 -0.87 10.47 -8.76
CA ALA A 115 -0.98 11.42 -7.66
C ALA A 115 -1.94 10.93 -6.57
N LEU A 116 -3.09 10.38 -6.96
CA LEU A 116 -4.06 9.81 -6.02
C LEU A 116 -3.45 8.65 -5.23
N ALA A 117 -2.73 7.74 -5.90
CA ALA A 117 -2.03 6.64 -5.23
C ALA A 117 -1.01 7.14 -4.20
N ALA A 118 -0.23 8.17 -4.53
CA ALA A 118 0.76 8.74 -3.62
C ALA A 118 0.10 9.42 -2.40
N ILE A 119 -1.00 10.14 -2.60
CA ILE A 119 -1.76 10.79 -1.52
C ILE A 119 -2.35 9.72 -0.59
N LEU A 120 -3.03 8.72 -1.15
CA LEU A 120 -3.65 7.65 -0.38
C LEU A 120 -2.61 6.78 0.34
N GLY A 121 -1.48 6.47 -0.30
CA GLY A 121 -0.39 5.72 0.30
C GLY A 121 0.24 6.47 1.47
N THR A 122 0.48 7.78 1.31
CA THR A 122 0.97 8.64 2.39
C THR A 122 -0.03 8.72 3.54
N TYR A 123 -1.31 8.93 3.25
CA TYR A 123 -2.36 8.98 4.26
C TYR A 123 -2.50 7.65 5.00
N GLY A 124 -2.49 6.53 4.28
CA GLY A 124 -2.60 5.19 4.86
C GLY A 124 -1.46 4.88 5.81
N VAL A 125 -0.21 5.18 5.42
CA VAL A 125 0.94 5.00 6.31
C VAL A 125 0.88 5.95 7.49
N TRP A 126 0.51 7.21 7.28
CA TRP A 126 0.36 8.18 8.37
C TRP A 126 -0.67 7.72 9.41
N GLN A 127 -1.80 7.17 8.97
CA GLN A 127 -2.79 6.56 9.86
C GLN A 127 -2.26 5.28 10.53
N GLY A 128 -1.54 4.43 9.80
CA GLY A 128 -1.01 3.16 10.31
C GLY A 128 0.08 3.34 11.37
N VAL A 129 0.88 4.40 11.31
CA VAL A 129 1.94 4.66 12.29
C VAL A 129 1.50 5.56 13.45
N LYS A 130 0.26 6.06 13.41
CA LYS A 130 -0.28 6.95 14.43
C LYS A 130 -0.40 6.21 15.76
N VAL A 131 0.12 6.82 16.82
CA VAL A 131 0.00 6.27 18.18
C VAL A 131 -1.49 6.25 18.57
N PRO A 132 -2.04 5.09 18.98
CA PRO A 132 -3.44 5.01 19.42
C PRO A 132 -3.70 5.94 20.60
N ALA A 133 -4.86 6.60 20.59
CA ALA A 133 -5.27 7.44 21.70
C ALA A 133 -5.59 6.56 22.92
N VAL A 134 -5.08 6.95 24.10
CA VAL A 134 -5.42 6.27 25.35
C VAL A 134 -6.85 6.62 25.73
N LYS A 135 -7.72 5.61 25.74
CA LYS A 135 -9.11 5.77 26.17
C LYS A 135 -9.22 5.44 27.66
N THR A 136 -9.46 6.45 28.48
CA THR A 136 -9.76 6.26 29.91
C THR A 136 -11.27 6.21 30.11
N ILE A 137 -11.76 5.10 30.67
CA ILE A 137 -13.17 4.92 31.01
C ILE A 137 -13.31 4.63 32.50
N ALA A 138 -14.24 5.31 33.16
CA ALA A 138 -14.65 4.98 34.51
C ALA A 138 -15.66 3.82 34.43
N ILE A 139 -15.37 2.71 35.09
CA ILE A 139 -16.25 1.55 35.13
C ILE A 139 -16.79 1.44 36.56
N THR A 140 -18.10 1.61 36.72
CA THR A 140 -18.78 1.40 38.00
C THR A 140 -19.22 -0.05 38.09
N LEU A 141 -18.76 -0.75 39.13
CA LEU A 141 -19.12 -2.14 39.39
C LEU A 141 -20.01 -2.21 40.64
N THR A 142 -21.22 -2.76 40.50
CA THR A 142 -22.26 -2.76 41.56
C THR A 142 -21.81 -3.42 42.87
N ARG A 143 -20.82 -4.32 42.81
CA ARG A 143 -20.32 -5.08 43.97
C ARG A 143 -18.81 -4.89 44.18
N LEU A 144 -18.27 -3.71 43.86
CA LEU A 144 -16.86 -3.42 44.11
C LEU A 144 -16.62 -3.18 45.60
N PRO A 145 -15.70 -3.92 46.25
CA PRO A 145 -15.32 -3.62 47.63
C PRO A 145 -14.70 -2.20 47.74
N PRO A 146 -14.96 -1.44 48.81
CA PRO A 146 -14.46 -0.06 48.96
C PRO A 146 -12.93 0.08 48.87
N ALA A 147 -12.19 -0.97 49.24
CA ALA A 147 -10.73 -1.00 49.14
C ALA A 147 -10.20 -0.90 47.69
N PHE A 148 -11.04 -1.17 46.69
CA PHE A 148 -10.71 -1.05 45.27
C PHE A 148 -11.32 0.18 44.60
N ASP A 149 -11.91 1.11 45.38
CA ASP A 149 -12.34 2.38 44.81
C ASP A 149 -11.13 3.18 44.29
N GLY A 150 -11.23 3.72 43.09
CA GLY A 150 -10.13 4.40 42.41
C GLY A 150 -9.05 3.49 41.80
N TYR A 151 -9.21 2.15 41.82
CA TYR A 151 -8.25 1.24 41.18
C TYR A 151 -8.16 1.47 39.67
N ARG A 152 -6.94 1.45 39.11
CA ARG A 152 -6.68 1.69 37.68
C ARG A 152 -6.14 0.43 37.03
N ILE A 153 -6.77 0.01 35.93
CA ILE A 153 -6.33 -1.12 35.11
C ILE A 153 -5.94 -0.60 33.72
N VAL A 154 -4.82 -1.08 33.18
CA VAL A 154 -4.42 -0.85 31.80
C VAL A 154 -4.69 -2.12 31.00
N GLN A 155 -5.57 -2.04 30.01
CA GLN A 155 -5.82 -3.12 29.07
C GLN A 155 -5.08 -2.82 27.77
N LEU A 156 -4.19 -3.74 27.38
CA LEU A 156 -3.53 -3.76 26.07
C LEU A 156 -4.09 -4.96 25.32
N THR A 157 -4.49 -4.78 24.06
CA THR A 157 -4.97 -5.86 23.19
C THR A 157 -4.18 -5.87 21.89
N ASP A 158 -4.11 -7.04 21.26
CA ASP A 158 -3.51 -7.24 19.93
C ASP A 158 -2.06 -6.74 19.78
N ILE A 159 -1.28 -6.83 20.86
CA ILE A 159 0.15 -6.61 20.82
C ILE A 159 0.83 -7.80 20.11
N HIS A 160 0.91 -7.71 18.79
CA HIS A 160 1.71 -8.65 18.01
C HIS A 160 3.16 -8.16 18.06
N ALA A 161 4.02 -8.94 18.73
CA ALA A 161 5.45 -8.71 18.87
C ALA A 161 6.21 -9.08 17.59
#